data_AF-A0A2V2A9L8-F1
#
_entry.id   AF-A0A2V2A9L8-F1
#
_cell.length_a   1.000
_cell.length_b   1.000
_cell.length_c   1.000
_cell.angle_alpha   90.00
_cell.angle_beta   90.00
_cell.angle_gamma   90.00
#
_symmetry.space_group_name_H-M   'P 1'
#
loop_
_entity.id
_entity.type
_entity.pdbx_description
1 polymer ?
#
loop_
_entity_poly.entity_id
_entity_poly.type
_entity_poly.pdbx_seq_one_letter_code
_entity_poly.pdbx_strand_id
1 'polypeptide(L)'
;MPALASNKGRSELVRYFLFVLALPFNVAFAYEPQRAITNLAHELAECAGFYLVSAKVFDTQHPELAERGRNAADTAMEYSTALTNEKLTLARTEMAIKSMMKEIDNDGANFSILLNNYAEQCGKTVSDPVKRMEYWQKKQD
;
A
#
# COMPACT_ATOMS: atom_id res chain seq x y z
N MET A 1 28.44 75.62 -10.50
CA MET A 1 28.54 74.64 -9.39
C MET A 1 27.21 73.92 -9.28
N PRO A 2 27.08 72.62 -9.62
CA PRO A 2 25.94 71.82 -9.23
C PRO A 2 26.35 70.63 -8.35
N ALA A 3 25.53 70.28 -7.37
CA ALA A 3 25.45 68.92 -6.84
C ALA A 3 24.03 68.70 -6.30
N LEU A 4 23.17 68.12 -7.14
CA LEU A 4 21.89 67.52 -6.75
C LEU A 4 22.16 66.07 -6.36
N ALA A 5 21.80 65.72 -5.12
CA ALA A 5 22.01 64.39 -4.55
C ALA A 5 21.12 63.33 -5.22
N SER A 6 21.74 62.18 -5.51
CA SER A 6 21.19 61.04 -6.24
C SER A 6 20.31 60.15 -5.34
N ASN A 7 19.03 60.05 -5.66
CA ASN A 7 18.01 59.26 -4.95
C ASN A 7 17.90 57.83 -5.52
N LYS A 8 19.04 57.11 -5.63
CA LYS A 8 19.15 55.84 -6.38
C LYS A 8 19.07 54.56 -5.53
N GLY A 9 18.88 54.68 -4.22
CA GLY A 9 18.95 53.53 -3.28
C GLY A 9 17.61 52.85 -2.93
N ARG A 10 16.45 53.46 -3.24
CA ARG A 10 15.15 53.00 -2.70
C ARG A 10 14.42 51.98 -3.57
N SER A 11 14.72 51.88 -4.87
CA SER A 11 13.99 50.99 -5.79
C SER A 11 14.54 49.56 -5.86
N GLU A 12 15.79 49.33 -5.48
CA GLU A 12 16.44 48.02 -5.55
C GLU A 12 15.92 47.06 -4.46
N LEU A 13 15.68 47.57 -3.25
CA LEU A 13 15.15 46.79 -2.12
C LEU A 13 13.71 46.29 -2.34
N VAL A 14 12.88 47.07 -3.04
CA VAL A 14 11.49 46.69 -3.37
C VAL A 14 11.44 45.60 -4.44
N ARG A 15 12.41 45.61 -5.37
CA ARG A 15 12.54 44.60 -6.44
C ARG A 15 12.92 43.22 -5.91
N TYR A 16 13.77 43.16 -4.89
CA TYR A 16 14.13 41.91 -4.22
C TYR A 16 12.99 41.33 -3.37
N PHE A 17 12.17 42.19 -2.76
CA PHE A 17 11.00 41.75 -1.98
C PHE A 17 9.94 41.05 -2.84
N LEU A 18 9.80 41.45 -4.11
CA LEU A 18 8.86 40.83 -5.07
C LEU A 18 9.31 39.43 -5.55
N PHE A 19 10.60 39.12 -5.50
CA PHE A 19 11.12 37.82 -5.92
C PHE A 19 10.96 36.72 -4.85
N VAL A 20 10.94 37.08 -3.56
CA VAL A 20 10.80 36.11 -2.45
C VAL A 20 9.37 35.54 -2.35
N LEU A 21 8.36 36.27 -2.83
CA LEU A 21 6.95 35.86 -2.84
C LEU A 21 6.58 34.91 -4.00
N ALA A 22 7.49 34.68 -4.94
CA ALA A 22 7.27 33.80 -6.09
C ALA A 22 7.84 32.38 -5.88
N LEU A 23 8.27 32.02 -4.67
CA LEU A 23 8.59 30.64 -4.36
C LEU A 23 7.28 29.84 -4.29
N PRO A 24 7.04 28.87 -5.21
CA PRO A 24 5.91 27.99 -5.08
C PRO A 24 6.08 27.21 -3.78
N PHE A 25 5.21 27.49 -2.81
CA PHE A 25 4.96 26.59 -1.70
C PHE A 25 4.41 25.29 -2.31
N ASN A 26 5.32 24.41 -2.73
CA ASN A 26 4.98 23.04 -3.07
C ASN A 26 4.54 22.37 -1.76
N VAL A 27 3.24 22.45 -1.52
CA VAL A 27 2.55 21.79 -0.42
C VAL A 27 2.69 20.28 -0.60
N ALA A 28 3.66 19.68 0.09
CA ALA A 28 3.97 18.25 0.10
C ALA A 28 2.96 17.40 0.89
N PHE A 29 1.66 17.73 0.83
CA PHE A 29 0.62 17.11 1.67
C PHE A 29 -0.11 15.92 1.03
N ALA A 30 0.21 15.54 -0.21
CA ALA A 30 -0.45 14.42 -0.91
C ALA A 30 0.28 13.07 -0.79
N TYR A 31 1.50 13.04 -0.25
CA TYR A 31 2.34 11.82 -0.24
C TYR A 31 1.86 10.75 0.75
N GLU A 32 1.35 11.16 1.91
CA GLU A 32 0.88 10.30 3.01
C GLU A 32 -0.34 9.41 2.66
N PRO A 33 -1.47 9.93 2.13
CA PRO A 33 -2.66 9.12 1.90
C PRO A 33 -2.47 8.07 0.79
N GLN A 34 -1.72 8.40 -0.27
CA GLN A 34 -1.52 7.47 -1.38
C GLN A 34 -0.61 6.30 -0.99
N ARG A 35 0.35 6.52 -0.10
CA ARG A 35 1.21 5.47 0.46
C ARG A 35 0.39 4.48 1.27
N ALA A 36 -0.50 4.96 2.14
CA ALA A 36 -1.38 4.09 2.93
C ALA A 36 -2.28 3.21 2.05
N ILE A 37 -2.90 3.81 1.03
CA ILE A 37 -3.72 3.09 0.04
C ILE A 37 -2.89 2.01 -0.67
N THR A 38 -1.70 2.37 -1.14
CA THR A 38 -0.84 1.45 -1.89
C THR A 38 -0.39 0.27 -1.03
N ASN A 39 -0.04 0.53 0.23
CA ASN A 39 0.39 -0.50 1.18
C ASN A 39 -0.76 -1.44 1.54
N LEU A 40 -1.95 -0.90 1.83
CA LEU A 40 -3.11 -1.74 2.13
C LEU A 40 -3.51 -2.60 0.92
N ALA A 41 -3.52 -2.02 -0.28
CA ALA A 41 -3.82 -2.78 -1.50
C ALA A 41 -2.80 -3.91 -1.74
N HIS A 42 -1.52 -3.64 -1.49
CA HIS A 42 -0.48 -4.68 -1.59
C HIS A 42 -0.69 -5.80 -0.57
N GLU A 43 -0.95 -5.45 0.69
CA GLU A 43 -1.20 -6.42 1.77
C GLU A 43 -2.46 -7.27 1.50
N LEU A 44 -3.53 -6.66 0.97
CA LEU A 44 -4.74 -7.40 0.60
C LEU A 44 -4.47 -8.39 -0.54
N ALA A 45 -3.69 -8.01 -1.55
CA ALA A 45 -3.29 -8.92 -2.62
C ALA A 45 -2.39 -10.05 -2.10
N GLU A 46 -1.52 -9.77 -1.13
CA GLU A 46 -0.74 -10.80 -0.43
C GLU A 46 -1.65 -11.78 0.32
N CYS A 47 -2.65 -11.27 1.04
CA CYS A 47 -3.62 -12.10 1.73
C CYS A 47 -4.49 -12.94 0.79
N ALA A 48 -4.86 -12.42 -0.37
CA ALA A 48 -5.47 -13.23 -1.42
C ALA A 48 -4.57 -14.40 -1.81
N GLY A 49 -3.27 -14.17 -1.98
CA GLY A 49 -2.30 -15.21 -2.27
C GLY A 49 -2.25 -16.29 -1.18
N PHE A 50 -2.19 -15.87 0.09
CA PHE A 50 -2.22 -16.78 1.23
C PHE A 50 -3.47 -17.66 1.23
N TYR A 51 -4.65 -17.08 1.04
CA TYR A 51 -5.90 -17.83 1.03
C TYR A 51 -6.03 -18.78 -0.16
N LEU A 52 -5.51 -18.42 -1.34
CA LEU A 52 -5.48 -19.31 -2.50
C LEU A 52 -4.54 -20.50 -2.30
N VAL A 53 -3.35 -20.27 -1.74
CA VAL A 53 -2.42 -21.36 -1.39
C VAL A 53 -3.05 -22.26 -0.32
N SER A 54 -3.66 -21.66 0.71
CA SER A 54 -4.40 -22.39 1.75
C SER A 54 -5.47 -23.29 1.15
N ALA A 55 -6.31 -22.74 0.26
CA ALA A 55 -7.36 -23.48 -0.40
C ALA A 55 -6.81 -24.64 -1.22
N LYS A 56 -5.69 -24.42 -1.93
CA LYS A 56 -5.05 -25.48 -2.72
C LYS A 56 -4.54 -26.62 -1.85
N VAL A 57 -3.94 -26.32 -0.70
CA VAL A 57 -3.42 -27.33 0.25
C VAL A 57 -4.56 -28.16 0.85
N PHE A 58 -5.69 -27.52 1.16
CA PHE A 58 -6.82 -28.18 1.82
C PHE A 58 -7.84 -28.82 0.87
N ASP A 59 -7.77 -28.59 -0.43
CA ASP A 59 -8.82 -28.94 -1.41
C ASP A 59 -9.24 -30.42 -1.38
N THR A 60 -8.28 -31.33 -1.17
CA THR A 60 -8.55 -32.77 -1.17
C THR A 60 -9.02 -33.32 0.17
N GLN A 61 -8.56 -32.74 1.29
CA GLN A 61 -8.80 -33.25 2.64
C GLN A 61 -9.96 -32.53 3.34
N HIS A 62 -10.13 -31.23 3.04
CA HIS A 62 -11.10 -30.34 3.67
C HIS A 62 -11.71 -29.40 2.62
N PRO A 63 -12.55 -29.91 1.71
CA PRO A 63 -13.09 -29.12 0.59
C PRO A 63 -13.90 -27.90 1.04
N GLU A 64 -14.65 -28.00 2.14
CA GLU A 64 -15.37 -26.84 2.71
C GLU A 64 -14.41 -25.74 3.20
N LEU A 65 -13.28 -26.12 3.78
CA LEU A 65 -12.25 -25.16 4.20
C LEU A 65 -11.58 -24.53 2.99
N ALA A 66 -11.35 -25.30 1.92
CA ALA A 66 -10.82 -24.79 0.68
C ALA A 66 -11.77 -23.79 0.00
N GLU A 67 -13.07 -24.06 0.03
CA GLU A 67 -14.08 -23.12 -0.46
C GLU A 67 -14.09 -21.81 0.34
N ARG A 68 -14.05 -21.89 1.68
CA ARG A 68 -13.92 -20.70 2.52
C ARG A 68 -12.65 -19.91 2.22
N GLY A 69 -11.54 -20.60 1.98
CA GLY A 69 -10.29 -19.99 1.53
C GLY A 69 -10.45 -19.25 0.21
N ARG A 70 -11.09 -19.85 -0.79
CA ARG A 70 -11.37 -19.19 -2.08
C ARG A 70 -12.22 -17.93 -1.90
N ASN A 71 -13.30 -18.01 -1.11
CA ASN A 71 -14.17 -16.85 -0.85
C ASN A 71 -13.42 -15.71 -0.12
N ALA A 72 -12.54 -16.05 0.83
CA ALA A 72 -11.69 -15.07 1.51
C ALA A 72 -10.68 -14.44 0.55
N ALA A 73 -10.12 -15.22 -0.38
CA ALA A 73 -9.24 -14.69 -1.42
C ALA A 73 -9.97 -13.72 -2.35
N ASP A 74 -11.17 -14.07 -2.81
CA ASP A 74 -11.98 -13.22 -3.68
C ASP A 74 -12.28 -11.89 -2.99
N THR A 75 -12.69 -11.92 -1.72
CA THR A 75 -12.94 -10.72 -0.90
C THR A 75 -11.68 -9.85 -0.80
N ALA A 76 -10.52 -10.45 -0.55
CA ALA A 76 -9.25 -9.71 -0.46
C ALA A 76 -8.86 -9.09 -1.82
N MET A 77 -9.09 -9.79 -2.92
CA MET A 77 -8.86 -9.28 -4.28
C MET A 77 -9.80 -8.13 -4.63
N GLU A 78 -11.08 -8.22 -4.26
CA GLU A 78 -12.05 -7.15 -4.43
C GLU A 78 -11.60 -5.87 -3.71
N TYR A 79 -11.18 -6.00 -2.44
CA TYR A 79 -10.69 -4.86 -1.68
C TYR A 79 -9.40 -4.27 -2.26
N SER A 80 -8.42 -5.10 -2.64
CA SER A 80 -7.20 -4.62 -3.31
C SER A 80 -7.53 -3.88 -4.61
N THR A 81 -8.47 -4.41 -5.40
CA THR A 81 -8.89 -3.84 -6.67
C THR A 81 -9.59 -2.51 -6.49
N ALA A 82 -10.46 -2.39 -5.48
CA ALA A 82 -11.13 -1.14 -5.13
C ALA A 82 -10.15 -0.02 -4.75
N LEU A 83 -9.00 -0.37 -4.17
CA LEU A 83 -7.94 0.58 -3.82
C LEU A 83 -6.97 0.86 -4.98
N THR A 84 -6.95 0.02 -6.01
CA THR A 84 -6.02 0.12 -7.14
C THR A 84 -6.70 -0.20 -8.47
N ASN A 85 -6.40 -1.35 -9.07
CA ASN A 85 -7.02 -1.87 -10.27
C ASN A 85 -6.75 -3.39 -10.38
N GLU A 86 -7.58 -4.07 -11.18
CA GLU A 86 -7.54 -5.52 -11.35
C GLU A 86 -6.17 -6.03 -11.79
N LYS A 87 -5.55 -5.36 -12.78
CA LYS A 87 -4.24 -5.78 -13.31
C LYS A 87 -3.15 -5.76 -12.23
N LEU A 88 -3.12 -4.73 -11.40
CA LEU A 88 -2.16 -4.63 -10.29
C LEU A 88 -2.47 -5.66 -9.19
N THR A 89 -3.73 -5.84 -8.83
CA THR A 89 -4.17 -6.86 -7.87
C THR A 89 -3.70 -8.25 -8.32
N LEU A 90 -4.03 -8.66 -9.54
CA LEU A 90 -3.66 -9.97 -10.08
C LEU A 90 -2.15 -10.19 -10.08
N ALA A 91 -1.37 -9.20 -10.55
CA ALA A 91 0.09 -9.31 -10.58
C ALA A 91 0.70 -9.46 -9.18
N ARG A 92 0.16 -8.74 -8.19
CA ARG A 92 0.63 -8.81 -6.79
C ARG A 92 0.22 -10.12 -6.14
N THR A 93 -1.01 -10.58 -6.34
CA THR A 93 -1.49 -11.87 -5.85
C THR A 93 -0.66 -13.01 -6.44
N GLU A 94 -0.37 -13.00 -7.74
CA GLU A 94 0.47 -14.00 -8.38
C GLU A 94 1.90 -14.01 -7.80
N MET A 95 2.47 -12.82 -7.56
CA MET A 95 3.78 -12.69 -6.92
C MET A 95 3.77 -13.26 -5.49
N ALA A 96 2.74 -12.96 -4.71
CA ALA A 96 2.57 -13.48 -3.36
C ALA A 96 2.46 -15.00 -3.36
N ILE A 97 1.63 -15.59 -4.23
CA ILE A 97 1.51 -17.05 -4.39
C ILE A 97 2.88 -17.66 -4.70
N LYS A 98 3.62 -17.12 -5.68
CA LYS A 98 4.95 -17.62 -6.04
C LYS A 98 5.93 -17.55 -4.87
N SER A 99 5.91 -16.46 -4.11
CA SER A 99 6.77 -16.29 -2.93
C SER A 99 6.43 -17.30 -1.84
N MET A 100 5.15 -17.44 -1.50
CA MET A 100 4.66 -18.36 -0.48
C MET A 100 4.92 -19.82 -0.85
N MET A 101 4.70 -20.20 -2.10
CA MET A 101 5.01 -21.55 -2.59
C MET A 101 6.50 -21.84 -2.47
N LYS A 102 7.37 -20.85 -2.75
CA LYS A 102 8.82 -20.99 -2.53
C LYS A 102 9.16 -21.09 -1.04
N GLU A 103 8.51 -20.33 -0.18
CA GLU A 103 8.73 -20.33 1.27
C GLU A 103 8.43 -21.69 1.92
N ILE A 104 7.48 -22.45 1.37
CA ILE A 104 7.16 -23.82 1.82
C ILE A 104 7.89 -24.91 1.02
N ASP A 105 8.91 -24.56 0.23
CA ASP A 105 9.63 -25.48 -0.64
C ASP A 105 8.73 -26.23 -1.65
N ASN A 106 7.62 -25.61 -2.04
CA ASN A 106 6.54 -26.21 -2.84
C ASN A 106 5.91 -27.47 -2.21
N ASP A 107 6.04 -27.64 -0.90
CA ASP A 107 5.49 -28.75 -0.14
C ASP A 107 4.38 -28.27 0.81
N GLY A 108 3.15 -28.75 0.58
CA GLY A 108 2.01 -28.47 1.44
C GLY A 108 2.19 -28.97 2.88
N ALA A 109 3.08 -29.94 3.13
CA ALA A 109 3.41 -30.38 4.49
C ALA A 109 4.06 -29.26 5.32
N ASN A 110 4.71 -28.31 4.66
CA ASN A 110 5.33 -27.13 5.28
C ASN A 110 4.36 -25.94 5.42
N PHE A 111 3.06 -26.13 5.15
CA PHE A 111 2.06 -25.06 5.19
C PHE A 111 1.94 -24.35 6.56
N SER A 112 2.36 -25.02 7.64
CA SER A 112 2.45 -24.39 8.98
C SER A 112 3.34 -23.14 9.01
N ILE A 113 4.32 -23.03 8.12
CA ILE A 113 5.15 -21.82 7.95
C ILE A 113 4.27 -20.64 7.51
N LEU A 114 3.42 -20.84 6.52
CA LEU A 114 2.52 -19.79 6.04
C LEU A 114 1.46 -19.43 7.08
N LEU A 115 0.94 -20.41 7.83
CA LEU A 115 0.01 -20.14 8.92
C LEU A 115 0.63 -19.20 9.96
N ASN A 116 1.87 -19.47 10.37
CA ASN A 116 2.58 -18.64 11.33
C ASN A 116 2.80 -17.21 10.82
N ASN A 117 3.12 -17.06 9.53
CA ASN A 117 3.53 -15.78 8.97
C ASN A 117 2.36 -14.90 8.50
N TYR A 118 1.26 -15.50 8.04
CA TYR A 118 0.20 -14.79 7.34
C TYR A 118 -1.18 -14.87 8.00
N ALA A 119 -1.51 -15.96 8.72
CA ALA A 119 -2.90 -16.22 9.11
C ALA A 119 -3.51 -15.12 9.98
N GLU A 120 -2.79 -14.68 11.01
CA GLU A 120 -3.29 -13.65 11.93
C GLU A 120 -3.43 -12.29 11.23
N GLN A 121 -2.40 -11.89 10.49
CA GLN A 121 -2.38 -10.58 9.83
C GLN A 121 -3.45 -10.51 8.73
N CYS A 122 -3.57 -11.55 7.91
CA CYS A 122 -4.58 -11.60 6.87
C CYS A 122 -6.01 -11.69 7.40
N GLY A 123 -6.22 -12.45 8.50
CA GLY A 123 -7.49 -12.45 9.19
C GLY A 123 -7.91 -11.04 9.63
N LYS A 124 -7.01 -10.27 10.23
CA LYS A 124 -7.27 -8.88 10.64
C LYS A 124 -7.49 -7.95 9.45
N THR A 125 -6.65 -8.04 8.43
CA THR A 125 -6.68 -7.14 7.28
C THR A 125 -7.93 -7.32 6.42
N VAL A 126 -8.38 -8.56 6.21
CA VAL A 126 -9.58 -8.83 5.42
C VAL A 126 -10.85 -8.64 6.23
N SER A 127 -10.85 -8.94 7.54
CA SER A 127 -12.04 -8.73 8.38
C SER A 127 -12.35 -7.27 8.70
N ASP A 128 -11.33 -6.41 8.77
CA ASP A 128 -11.49 -4.98 9.06
C ASP A 128 -10.47 -4.13 8.26
N PRO A 129 -10.68 -3.99 6.94
CA PRO A 129 -9.78 -3.24 6.07
C PRO A 129 -9.76 -1.74 6.42
N VAL A 130 -10.81 -1.21 7.03
CA VAL A 130 -10.88 0.20 7.47
C VAL A 130 -9.91 0.44 8.61
N LYS A 131 -9.95 -0.39 9.66
CA LYS A 131 -8.98 -0.30 10.75
C LYS A 131 -7.56 -0.55 10.26
N ARG A 132 -7.37 -1.43 9.27
CA ARG A 132 -6.07 -1.65 8.66
C ARG A 132 -5.59 -0.43 7.85
N MET A 133 -6.49 0.28 7.18
CA MET A 133 -6.18 1.56 6.53
C MET A 133 -5.70 2.60 7.55
N GLU A 134 -6.37 2.71 8.70
CA GLU A 134 -5.94 3.64 9.75
C GLU A 134 -4.54 3.34 10.27
N TYR A 135 -4.18 2.06 10.40
CA TYR A 135 -2.81 1.67 10.74
C TYR A 135 -1.82 2.23 9.71
N TRP A 136 -2.10 2.03 8.43
CA TRP A 136 -1.22 2.49 7.36
C TRP A 136 -1.13 4.01 7.25
N GLN A 137 -2.21 4.73 7.57
CA GLN A 137 -2.21 6.20 7.64
C GLN A 137 -1.39 6.76 8.81
N LYS A 138 -1.28 6.01 9.91
CA LYS A 138 -0.55 6.44 11.12
C LYS A 138 0.92 6.01 11.10
N LYS A 139 1.30 5.10 10.20
CA LYS A 139 2.64 4.51 10.16
C LYS A 139 3.64 5.44 9.46
N GLN A 140 4.46 6.11 10.26
CA GLN A 140 5.65 6.83 9.80
C GLN A 140 6.80 5.82 9.58
N ASP A 141 7.53 5.95 8.48
CA ASP A 141 8.73 5.14 8.18
C ASP A 141 9.95 5.57 9.01
#